data_AF-A0A7X0T421-F1
#
_entry.id   AF-A0A7X0T421-F1
#
_cell.length_a   1.000
_cell.length_b   1.000
_cell.length_c   1.000
_cell.angle_alpha   90.00
_cell.angle_beta   90.00
_cell.angle_gamma   90.00
#
_symmetry.space_group_name_H-M   'P 1'
#
loop_
_entity.id
_entity.type
_entity.pdbx_description
1 polymer ?
#
loop_
_entity_poly.entity_id
_entity_poly.type
_entity_poly.pdbx_seq_one_letter_code
_entity_poly.pdbx_strand_id
1 'polypeptide(L)'
;MKVEQSGFQFDYCLTYKRTEKTENWFLPFEDLEKIAIINDIYQTGPIFFSIKEVPGENQYREFKYYLPINEQVEIETDQDLFGCESIKVEFALKTRNIADVNLQCMQEEIIKYAKENQFEIESELYCIFLDVYNDVIFDFYAPLRNEVQK
;
A
#
# COMPACT_ATOMS: atom_id res chain seq x y z
N MET A 1 -16.98 2.24 -9.35
CA MET A 1 -15.68 1.72 -9.84
C MET A 1 -15.85 0.28 -10.32
N LYS A 2 -14.92 -0.24 -11.13
CA LYS A 2 -14.89 -1.66 -11.53
C LYS A 2 -13.89 -2.40 -10.63
N VAL A 3 -14.31 -3.51 -10.04
CA VAL A 3 -13.44 -4.40 -9.26
C VAL A 3 -13.00 -5.56 -10.15
N GLU A 4 -11.71 -5.88 -10.12
CA GLU A 4 -11.10 -7.00 -10.85
C GLU A 4 -10.17 -7.82 -9.95
N GLN A 5 -9.75 -9.00 -10.40
CA GLN A 5 -8.74 -9.79 -9.69
C GLN A 5 -7.35 -9.51 -10.28
N SER A 6 -6.41 -9.09 -9.44
CA SER A 6 -5.03 -8.81 -9.83
C SER A 6 -4.12 -8.91 -8.62
N GLY A 7 -2.87 -9.33 -8.84
CA GLY A 7 -1.80 -9.30 -7.83
C GLY A 7 -0.72 -8.28 -8.18
N PHE A 8 0.30 -8.19 -7.32
CA PHE A 8 1.54 -7.45 -7.55
C PHE A 8 2.70 -8.08 -6.77
N GLN A 9 3.93 -7.80 -7.21
CA GLN A 9 5.15 -8.26 -6.54
C GLN A 9 6.26 -7.23 -6.66
N PHE A 10 7.02 -7.06 -5.59
CA PHE A 10 8.28 -6.33 -5.57
C PHE A 10 9.31 -7.13 -4.76
N ASP A 11 10.48 -7.35 -5.37
CA ASP A 11 11.49 -8.22 -4.77
C ASP A 11 12.25 -7.55 -3.63
N TYR A 12 12.42 -6.22 -3.69
CA TYR A 12 13.02 -5.43 -2.62
C TYR A 12 12.21 -4.15 -2.41
N CYS A 13 11.76 -3.94 -1.18
CA CYS A 13 11.13 -2.71 -0.74
C CYS A 13 11.83 -2.21 0.52
N LEU A 14 12.32 -0.97 0.48
CA LEU A 14 12.57 -0.22 1.70
C LEU A 14 11.20 0.07 2.34
N THR A 15 11.07 -0.23 3.62
CA THR A 15 9.81 -0.11 4.36
C THR A 15 9.94 0.88 5.49
N TYR A 16 8.83 1.56 5.79
CA TYR A 16 8.71 2.48 6.91
C TYR A 16 7.34 2.35 7.57
N LYS A 17 7.29 2.16 8.89
CA LYS A 17 6.02 1.97 9.63
C LYS A 17 5.67 3.18 10.49
N ARG A 18 4.38 3.53 10.55
CA ARG A 18 3.84 4.52 11.50
C ARG A 18 2.35 4.31 11.76
N THR A 19 1.89 4.74 12.93
CA THR A 19 0.46 4.85 13.23
C THR A 19 0.03 6.30 13.11
N GLU A 20 -1.01 6.56 12.32
CA GLU A 20 -1.40 7.94 11.99
C GLU A 20 -2.89 8.00 11.57
N LYS A 21 -3.46 9.20 11.52
CA LYS A 21 -4.79 9.42 10.93
C LYS A 21 -4.81 9.11 9.44
N THR A 22 -5.95 8.60 8.95
CA THR A 22 -6.10 8.27 7.52
C THR A 22 -5.91 9.48 6.60
N GLU A 23 -6.30 10.69 7.01
CA GLU A 23 -6.12 11.92 6.21
C GLU A 23 -4.65 12.29 5.96
N ASN A 24 -3.73 11.77 6.79
CA ASN A 24 -2.30 12.06 6.77
C ASN A 24 -1.47 10.98 6.05
N TRP A 25 -2.13 10.10 5.29
CA TRP A 25 -1.50 8.98 4.59
C TRP A 25 -0.36 9.39 3.64
N PHE A 26 -0.38 10.62 3.11
CA PHE A 26 0.59 11.06 2.10
C PHE A 26 1.90 11.58 2.70
N LEU A 27 1.93 11.89 4.00
CA LEU A 27 3.06 12.59 4.63
C LEU A 27 4.43 11.91 4.41
N PRO A 28 4.55 10.57 4.46
CA PRO A 28 5.88 9.93 4.34
C PRO A 28 6.46 9.87 2.93
N PHE A 29 5.72 10.22 1.89
CA PHE A 29 6.17 10.05 0.51
C PHE A 29 7.42 10.88 0.21
N GLU A 30 7.37 12.19 0.48
CA GLU A 30 8.51 13.08 0.25
C GLU A 30 9.75 12.67 1.07
N ASP A 31 9.56 12.17 2.28
CA ASP A 31 10.67 11.78 3.15
C ASP A 31 11.33 10.49 2.65
N LEU A 32 10.55 9.52 2.15
CA LEU A 32 11.08 8.31 1.52
C LEU A 32 11.85 8.62 0.24
N GLU A 33 11.36 9.54 -0.58
CA GLU A 33 12.07 10.00 -1.78
C GLU A 33 13.40 10.67 -1.42
N LYS A 34 13.41 11.57 -0.42
CA LYS A 34 14.65 12.20 0.07
C LYS A 34 15.64 11.18 0.59
N ILE A 35 15.17 10.19 1.37
CA ILE A 35 16.01 9.10 1.88
C ILE A 35 16.65 8.32 0.73
N ALA A 36 15.88 8.01 -0.32
CA ALA A 36 16.45 7.32 -1.48
C ALA A 36 17.55 8.12 -2.16
N ILE A 37 17.32 9.42 -2.38
CA ILE A 37 18.32 10.31 -2.99
C ILE A 37 19.58 10.40 -2.14
N ILE A 38 19.44 10.58 -0.82
CA ILE A 38 20.58 10.75 0.09
C ILE A 38 21.44 9.48 0.17
N ASN A 39 20.82 8.30 0.05
CA ASN A 39 21.49 7.01 0.20
C ASN A 39 21.83 6.34 -1.15
N ASP A 40 21.72 7.06 -2.26
CA ASP A 40 21.97 6.54 -3.63
C ASP A 40 21.15 5.28 -3.96
N ILE A 41 19.91 5.24 -3.47
CA ILE A 41 18.99 4.12 -3.66
C ILE A 41 18.23 4.32 -4.97
N TYR A 42 18.27 3.30 -5.84
CA TYR A 42 17.57 3.34 -7.11
C TYR A 42 16.15 2.77 -6.99
N GLN A 43 15.16 3.64 -7.11
CA GLN A 43 13.73 3.28 -7.08
C GLN A 43 13.32 2.51 -8.35
N THR A 44 12.64 1.39 -8.19
CA THR A 44 12.23 0.49 -9.29
C THR A 44 10.74 0.48 -9.59
N GLY A 45 9.94 1.20 -8.79
CA GLY A 45 8.49 1.23 -8.91
C GLY A 45 7.86 2.32 -8.04
N PRO A 46 6.54 2.51 -8.11
CA PRO A 46 5.84 3.53 -7.34
C PRO A 46 5.94 3.29 -5.82
N ILE A 47 5.94 4.37 -5.05
CA ILE A 47 5.75 4.28 -3.60
C ILE A 47 4.30 3.83 -3.34
N PHE A 48 4.14 2.89 -2.42
CA PHE A 48 2.83 2.40 -2.03
C PHE A 48 2.79 2.18 -0.52
N PHE A 49 1.60 1.93 0.03
CA PHE A 49 1.45 1.62 1.44
C PHE A 49 0.44 0.51 1.68
N SER A 50 0.59 -0.17 2.81
CA SER A 50 -0.46 -0.97 3.40
C SER A 50 -1.15 -0.22 4.54
N ILE A 51 -2.41 -0.57 4.78
CA ILE A 51 -3.26 0.02 5.82
C ILE A 51 -3.91 -1.10 6.64
N LYS A 52 -3.81 -0.99 7.96
CA LYS A 52 -4.46 -1.86 8.94
C LYS A 52 -5.26 -1.06 9.94
N GLU A 53 -6.39 -1.62 10.35
CA GLU A 53 -7.16 -1.10 11.48
C GLU A 53 -6.39 -1.31 12.78
N VAL A 54 -6.44 -0.29 13.65
CA VAL A 54 -5.93 -0.38 15.02
C VAL A 54 -7.12 -0.70 15.93
N PRO A 55 -7.12 -1.84 16.65
CA PRO A 55 -8.24 -2.22 17.50
C PRO A 55 -8.56 -1.14 18.54
N GLY A 56 -9.82 -0.70 18.57
CA GLY A 56 -10.30 0.32 19.50
C GLY A 56 -10.04 1.78 19.07
N GLU A 57 -9.34 2.01 17.96
CA GLU A 57 -8.95 3.35 17.50
C GLU A 57 -9.51 3.65 16.10
N ASN A 58 -10.72 4.18 16.04
CA ASN A 58 -11.40 4.41 14.76
C ASN A 58 -10.75 5.50 13.89
N GLN A 59 -10.00 6.43 14.50
CA GLN A 59 -9.38 7.56 13.80
C GLN A 59 -7.96 7.27 13.31
N TYR A 60 -7.30 6.25 13.86
CA TYR A 60 -5.92 5.90 13.54
C TYR A 60 -5.85 4.60 12.74
N ARG A 61 -4.83 4.51 11.91
CA ARG A 61 -4.49 3.32 11.14
C ARG A 61 -2.99 3.07 11.26
N GLU A 62 -2.62 1.80 11.27
CA GLU A 62 -1.24 1.41 11.07
C GLU A 62 -0.97 1.46 9.57
N PHE A 63 0.00 2.29 9.18
CA PHE A 63 0.50 2.39 7.82
C PHE A 63 1.90 1.79 7.76
N LYS A 64 2.12 1.00 6.72
CA LYS A 64 3.46 0.59 6.31
C LYS A 64 3.69 1.06 4.88
N TYR A 65 4.69 1.88 4.69
CA TYR A 65 5.07 2.41 3.39
C TYR A 65 6.15 1.53 2.79
N TYR A 66 6.17 1.50 1.47
CA TYR A 66 7.05 0.67 0.68
C TYR A 66 7.58 1.50 -0.49
N LEU A 67 8.90 1.57 -0.58
CA LEU A 67 9.62 2.11 -1.71
C LEU A 67 10.29 0.92 -2.42
N PRO A 68 9.81 0.50 -3.60
CA PRO A 68 10.48 -0.51 -4.41
C PRO A 68 11.89 -0.07 -4.82
N ILE A 69 12.88 -0.93 -4.62
CA ILE A 69 14.29 -0.65 -4.86
C ILE A 69 14.95 -1.78 -5.66
N ASN A 70 16.13 -1.52 -6.23
CA ASN A 70 16.85 -2.46 -7.10
C ASN A 70 17.54 -3.59 -6.34
N GLU A 71 17.93 -3.36 -5.09
CA GLU A 71 18.66 -4.31 -4.27
C GLU A 71 18.37 -4.11 -2.79
N GLN A 72 18.72 -5.10 -1.97
CA GLN A 72 18.56 -5.01 -0.52
C GLN A 72 19.50 -3.95 0.06
N VAL A 73 18.95 -3.04 0.86
CA VAL A 73 19.70 -2.00 1.56
C VAL A 73 19.45 -2.07 3.05
N GLU A 74 20.48 -1.78 3.84
CA GLU A 74 20.36 -1.56 5.28
C GLU A 74 20.49 -0.06 5.53
N ILE A 75 19.47 0.54 6.15
CA ILE A 75 19.53 1.94 6.57
C ILE A 75 19.78 1.94 8.08
N GLU A 76 20.96 2.39 8.48
CA GLU A 76 21.25 2.67 9.89
C GLU A 76 20.41 3.88 10.32
N THR A 77 19.40 3.63 11.16
CA THR A 77 18.60 4.69 11.78
C THR A 77 18.50 4.47 13.27
N ASP A 78 18.37 5.55 14.04
CA ASP A 78 18.29 5.51 15.51
C ASP A 78 17.03 4.81 16.03
N GLN A 79 16.10 4.42 15.15
CA GLN A 79 14.82 3.79 15.49
C GLN A 79 14.56 2.65 14.50
N ASP A 80 14.11 1.48 14.96
CA ASP A 80 13.75 0.30 14.13
C ASP A 80 12.52 0.51 13.21
N LEU A 81 12.36 1.72 12.65
CA LEU A 81 11.25 2.11 11.80
C LEU A 81 11.47 1.73 10.34
N PHE A 82 12.73 1.62 9.92
CA PHE A 82 13.11 1.24 8.56
C PHE A 82 13.51 -0.23 8.48
N GLY A 83 13.15 -0.88 7.39
CA GLY A 83 13.56 -2.25 7.09
C GLY A 83 13.52 -2.54 5.59
N CYS A 84 14.02 -3.70 5.17
CA CYS A 84 13.95 -4.13 3.78
C CYS A 84 13.26 -5.49 3.69
N GLU A 85 12.27 -5.62 2.80
CA GLU A 85 11.56 -6.88 2.59
C GLU A 85 11.08 -7.05 1.15
N SER A 86 10.80 -8.30 0.78
CA SER A 86 10.09 -8.65 -0.44
C SER A 86 8.60 -8.71 -0.17
N ILE A 87 7.78 -8.33 -1.14
CA ILE A 87 6.32 -8.44 -1.05
C ILE A 87 5.73 -9.09 -2.29
N LYS A 88 4.84 -10.04 -2.08
CA LYS A 88 4.05 -10.70 -3.13
C LYS A 88 2.61 -10.80 -2.67
N VAL A 89 1.71 -10.14 -3.40
CA VAL A 89 0.27 -10.31 -3.29
C VAL A 89 -0.18 -11.03 -4.55
N GLU A 90 -0.37 -12.34 -4.47
CA GLU A 90 -0.63 -13.18 -5.64
C GLU A 90 -2.08 -13.06 -6.13
N PHE A 91 -3.03 -13.09 -5.20
CA PHE A 91 -4.45 -12.95 -5.49
C PHE A 91 -5.05 -11.84 -4.64
N ALA A 92 -5.55 -10.79 -5.29
CA ALA A 92 -6.29 -9.73 -4.62
C ALA A 92 -7.46 -9.26 -5.48
N LEU A 93 -8.47 -8.71 -4.82
CA LEU A 93 -9.40 -7.80 -5.48
C LEU A 93 -8.68 -6.46 -5.66
N LYS A 94 -8.88 -5.83 -6.81
CA LYS A 94 -8.30 -4.53 -7.18
C LYS A 94 -9.40 -3.59 -7.62
N THR A 95 -9.35 -2.35 -7.16
CA THR A 95 -10.10 -1.23 -7.75
C THR A 95 -9.17 -0.07 -8.08
N ARG A 96 -9.50 0.67 -9.15
CA ARG A 96 -8.75 1.84 -9.61
C ARG A 96 -9.61 3.10 -9.51
N ASN A 97 -9.02 4.19 -9.01
CA ASN A 97 -9.61 5.53 -9.01
C ASN A 97 -8.61 6.56 -9.57
N ILE A 98 -9.11 7.55 -10.32
CA ILE A 98 -8.35 8.58 -11.05
C ILE A 98 -8.84 10.01 -10.64
N ALA A 99 -9.59 10.13 -9.55
CA ALA A 99 -10.20 11.38 -9.07
C ALA A 99 -9.86 11.65 -7.60
N ASP A 100 -10.27 12.81 -7.07
CA ASP A 100 -10.06 13.26 -5.68
C ASP A 100 -10.31 12.11 -4.68
N VAL A 101 -9.21 11.58 -4.12
CA VAL A 101 -9.26 10.30 -3.42
C VAL A 101 -9.72 10.46 -1.99
N ASN A 102 -10.84 9.79 -1.71
CA ASN A 102 -11.21 9.40 -0.38
C ASN A 102 -10.81 7.93 -0.16
N LEU A 103 -9.65 7.70 0.45
CA LEU A 103 -9.14 6.35 0.75
C LEU A 103 -10.14 5.50 1.54
N GLN A 104 -10.87 6.13 2.47
CA GLN A 104 -11.88 5.44 3.24
C GLN A 104 -13.01 4.94 2.34
N CYS A 105 -13.46 5.75 1.37
CA CYS A 105 -14.47 5.33 0.42
C CYS A 105 -13.99 4.13 -0.43
N MET A 106 -12.76 4.17 -0.94
CA MET A 106 -12.18 3.04 -1.69
C MET A 106 -12.09 1.76 -0.85
N GLN A 107 -11.69 1.89 0.41
CA GLN A 107 -11.65 0.79 1.37
C GLN A 107 -13.05 0.22 1.62
N GLU A 108 -14.05 1.06 1.89
CA GLU A 108 -15.42 0.63 2.13
C GLU A 108 -16.01 -0.08 0.91
N GLU A 109 -15.77 0.43 -0.29
CA GLU A 109 -16.27 -0.15 -1.54
C GLU A 109 -15.68 -1.53 -1.83
N ILE A 110 -14.37 -1.72 -1.66
CA ILE A 110 -13.74 -3.03 -1.91
C ILE A 110 -14.17 -4.07 -0.87
N ILE A 111 -14.30 -3.68 0.40
CA ILE A 111 -14.79 -4.54 1.48
C ILE A 111 -16.24 -4.93 1.22
N LYS A 112 -17.08 -3.98 0.80
CA LYS A 112 -18.48 -4.24 0.45
C LYS A 112 -18.57 -5.22 -0.72
N TYR A 113 -17.80 -5.00 -1.79
CA TYR A 113 -17.76 -5.91 -2.94
C TYR A 113 -17.34 -7.32 -2.54
N ALA A 114 -16.31 -7.46 -1.69
CA ALA A 114 -15.86 -8.75 -1.18
C ALA A 114 -16.98 -9.48 -0.44
N LYS A 115 -17.71 -8.80 0.44
CA LYS A 115 -18.85 -9.37 1.19
C LYS A 115 -19.99 -9.80 0.27
N GLU A 116 -20.38 -8.97 -0.69
CA GLU A 116 -21.47 -9.27 -1.63
C GLU A 116 -21.18 -10.48 -2.51
N ASN A 117 -19.89 -10.71 -2.83
CA ASN A 117 -19.43 -11.81 -3.67
C ASN A 117 -18.81 -12.97 -2.88
N GLN A 118 -18.95 -12.98 -1.54
CA GLN A 118 -18.46 -14.04 -0.66
C GLN A 118 -16.95 -14.31 -0.74
N PHE A 119 -16.16 -13.27 -1.03
CA PHE A 119 -14.71 -13.34 -0.96
C PHE A 119 -14.23 -13.10 0.49
N GLU A 120 -13.32 -13.95 0.94
CA GLU A 120 -12.56 -13.73 2.17
C GLU A 120 -11.29 -12.94 1.84
N ILE A 121 -11.19 -11.72 2.37
CA ILE A 121 -10.03 -10.85 2.21
C ILE A 121 -9.20 -10.77 3.49
N GLU A 122 -7.92 -10.45 3.36
CA GLU A 122 -7.06 -10.11 4.48
C GLU A 122 -7.45 -8.80 5.14
N SER A 123 -7.04 -8.62 6.39
CA SER A 123 -7.23 -7.36 7.12
C SER A 123 -6.27 -6.26 6.66
N GLU A 124 -5.13 -6.63 6.08
CA GLU A 124 -4.17 -5.71 5.49
C GLU A 124 -4.55 -5.43 4.04
N LEU A 125 -4.78 -4.15 3.73
CA LEU A 125 -5.11 -3.68 2.40
C LEU A 125 -3.94 -2.84 1.87
N TYR A 126 -3.79 -2.77 0.56
CA TYR A 126 -2.69 -2.04 -0.08
C TYR A 126 -3.20 -0.95 -1.01
N CYS A 127 -2.47 0.14 -1.09
CA CYS A 127 -2.74 1.24 -2.00
C CYS A 127 -1.47 1.62 -2.74
N ILE A 128 -1.47 1.42 -4.06
CA ILE A 128 -0.40 1.87 -4.96
C ILE A 128 -0.77 3.24 -5.49
N PHE A 129 0.10 4.21 -5.23
CA PHE A 129 -0.01 5.58 -5.69
C PHE A 129 0.81 5.74 -6.97
N LEU A 130 0.16 6.13 -8.06
CA LEU A 130 0.81 6.39 -9.34
C LEU A 130 0.65 7.87 -9.65
N ASP A 131 1.76 8.60 -9.56
CA ASP A 131 1.85 9.95 -10.11
C ASP A 131 2.11 9.87 -11.62
N VAL A 132 1.10 10.21 -12.43
CA VAL A 132 1.16 10.13 -13.88
C VAL A 132 0.91 11.52 -14.46
N TYR A 133 1.99 12.29 -14.57
CA TYR A 133 2.00 13.67 -15.08
C TYR A 133 1.11 14.64 -14.30
N ASN A 134 -0.15 14.77 -14.69
CA ASN A 134 -1.13 15.69 -14.12
C ASN A 134 -2.28 14.95 -13.42
N ASP A 135 -2.26 13.62 -13.48
CA ASP A 135 -3.27 12.77 -12.88
C ASP A 135 -2.62 11.88 -11.82
N VAL A 136 -3.35 11.69 -10.74
CA VAL A 136 -2.98 10.71 -9.71
C VAL A 136 -3.92 9.52 -9.84
N ILE A 137 -3.34 8.33 -9.98
CA ILE A 137 -4.08 7.07 -10.01
C ILE A 137 -3.82 6.31 -8.72
N PHE A 138 -4.90 5.84 -8.11
CA PHE A 138 -4.85 4.99 -6.93
C PHE A 138 -5.36 3.60 -7.30
N ASP A 139 -4.50 2.61 -7.12
CA ASP A 139 -4.87 1.20 -7.19
C ASP A 139 -4.95 0.64 -5.78
N PHE A 140 -6.15 0.26 -5.36
CA PHE A 140 -6.40 -0.30 -4.04
C PHE A 140 -6.62 -1.81 -4.14
N TYR A 141 -5.88 -2.56 -3.34
CA TYR A 141 -5.85 -4.02 -3.34
C TYR A 141 -6.33 -4.58 -1.99
N ALA A 142 -7.24 -5.54 -2.06
CA ALA A 142 -7.65 -6.37 -0.93
C ALA A 142 -7.19 -7.81 -1.20
N PRO A 143 -6.07 -8.26 -0.61
CA PRO A 143 -5.58 -9.63 -0.75
C PRO A 143 -6.65 -10.64 -0.36
N LEU A 144 -6.74 -11.74 -1.10
CA LEU A 144 -7.67 -12.84 -0.85
C LEU A 144 -6.99 -13.89 0.04
N ARG A 145 -7.71 -14.38 1.06
CA ARG A 145 -7.20 -15.42 1.99
C ARG A 145 -7.05 -16.80 1.37
N ASN A 146 -7.89 -17.09 0.38
CA ASN A 146 -7.92 -18.36 -0.32
C ASN A 146 -7.83 -18.11 -1.82
N GLU A 147 -7.14 -19.00 -2.55
CA GLU A 147 -7.18 -19.00 -4.00
C GLU A 147 -8.62 -19.17 -4.48
N VAL A 148 -9.08 -18.28 -5.36
CA VAL A 148 -10.37 -18.44 -6.01
C VAL A 148 -10.20 -19.51 -7.09
N GLN A 149 -10.57 -20.75 -6.78
CA GLN A 149 -10.72 -21.78 -7.79
C GLN A 149 -11.77 -21.27 -8.80
N LYS A 150 -11.33 -20.98 -10.03
CA LYS A 150 -12.20 -20.66 -11.16
C LYS A 150 -12.87 -21.91 -11.72
#